data_AF-Q9L8C0-F1
#
_entry.id   AF-Q9L8C0-F1
#
_cell.length_a   1.000
_cell.length_b   1.000
_cell.length_c   1.000
_cell.angle_alpha   90.00
_cell.angle_beta   90.00
_cell.angle_gamma   90.00
#
_symmetry.space_group_name_H-M   'P 1'
#
loop_
_entity.id
_entity.type
_entity.pdbx_description
1 polymer ?
#
loop_
_entity_poly.entity_id
_entity_poly.type
_entity_poly.pdbx_seq_one_letter_code
_entity_poly.pdbx_strand_id
1 'polypeptide(L)'
;MLAPPADIRPPAAAQLEPDSPDDEADEADEALRPFRDAIAAYSEAVRWAEAAQRPRLESLVRLAIVRLGKALDKVPFAHTTAGVSQIAGRLQNDAVWFDVAARYASFRAATEHALRDAASAMEALAAGPYRGSSRVSAAVGEFRGEAARLHPADRVPASDQQILTALRAAERALIALYTAFAREE
;
A
#
# COMPACT_ATOMS: atom_id res chain seq x y z
N MET A 1 64.69 -44.91 19.88
CA MET A 1 63.42 -45.19 19.16
C MET A 1 62.49 -44.02 19.44
N LEU A 2 62.29 -43.13 18.47
CA LEU A 2 61.35 -42.00 18.56
C LEU A 2 60.11 -42.34 17.70
N ALA A 3 58.91 -42.20 18.27
CA ALA A 3 57.65 -42.39 17.57
C ALA A 3 57.40 -41.24 16.57
N PRO A 4 56.70 -41.49 15.44
CA PRO A 4 56.40 -40.45 14.46
C PRO A 4 55.29 -39.49 14.96
N PRO A 5 55.25 -38.25 14.46
CA PRO A 5 54.25 -37.27 14.89
C PRO A 5 52.86 -37.61 14.33
N ALA A 6 51.83 -37.33 15.14
CA ALA A 6 50.44 -37.53 14.77
C ALA A 6 50.03 -36.58 13.63
N ASP A 7 49.39 -37.15 12.62
CA ASP A 7 48.87 -36.49 11.44
C ASP A 7 47.62 -35.68 11.83
N ILE A 8 47.75 -34.36 11.99
CA ILE A 8 46.63 -33.46 12.29
C ILE A 8 45.94 -33.13 10.97
N ARG A 9 44.92 -33.91 10.59
CA ARG A 9 43.99 -33.50 9.54
C ARG A 9 43.22 -32.26 9.98
N PRO A 10 43.12 -31.21 9.16
CA PRO A 10 42.22 -30.10 9.45
C PRO A 10 40.77 -30.62 9.45
N PRO A 11 39.88 -30.05 10.29
CA PRO A 11 38.48 -30.42 10.29
C PRO A 11 37.90 -30.13 8.90
N ALA A 12 37.05 -31.02 8.41
CA ALA A 12 36.31 -30.80 7.17
C ALA A 12 35.62 -29.44 7.26
N ALA A 13 35.87 -28.57 6.28
CA ALA A 13 35.13 -27.33 6.14
C ALA A 13 33.65 -27.68 6.18
N ALA A 14 32.93 -27.12 7.15
CA ALA A 14 31.48 -27.21 7.19
C ALA A 14 30.99 -26.73 5.83
N GLN A 15 30.52 -27.67 5.01
CA GLN A 15 29.83 -27.36 3.78
C GLN A 15 28.56 -26.66 4.23
N LEU A 16 28.53 -25.33 4.09
CA LEU A 16 27.28 -24.58 4.14
C LEU A 16 26.42 -25.19 3.04
N GLU A 17 25.40 -25.95 3.44
CA GLU A 17 24.39 -26.43 2.49
C GLU A 17 23.79 -25.19 1.82
N PRO A 18 23.66 -25.20 0.48
CA PRO A 18 23.01 -24.10 -0.22
C PRO A 18 21.58 -23.99 0.29
N ASP A 19 21.14 -22.77 0.64
CA ASP A 19 19.77 -22.50 1.04
C ASP A 19 18.80 -23.08 0.00
N SER A 20 17.80 -23.83 0.48
CA SER A 20 16.88 -24.51 -0.43
C SER A 20 15.95 -23.47 -1.06
N PRO A 21 15.59 -23.61 -2.35
CA PRO A 21 14.69 -22.66 -3.02
C PRO A 21 13.30 -22.56 -2.35
N ASP A 22 12.91 -23.58 -1.59
CA ASP A 22 11.68 -23.56 -0.78
C ASP A 22 11.79 -22.61 0.43
N ASP A 23 12.99 -22.45 1.02
CA ASP A 23 13.23 -21.57 2.17
C ASP A 23 13.18 -20.08 1.75
N GLU A 24 13.68 -19.74 0.55
CA GLU A 24 13.63 -18.37 0.01
C GLU A 24 12.20 -17.93 -0.35
N ALA A 25 11.39 -18.85 -0.89
CA ALA A 25 10.00 -18.57 -1.24
C ALA A 25 9.13 -18.35 0.01
N ASP A 26 9.37 -19.12 1.08
CA ASP A 26 8.70 -18.96 2.37
C ASP A 26 9.10 -17.66 3.07
N GLU A 27 10.36 -17.24 2.97
CA GLU A 27 10.85 -15.97 3.53
C GLU A 27 10.28 -14.74 2.78
N ALA A 28 10.17 -14.81 1.45
CA ALA A 28 9.56 -13.76 0.64
C ALA A 28 8.06 -13.58 0.92
N ASP A 29 7.30 -14.67 1.11
CA ASP A 29 5.88 -14.59 1.50
C ASP A 29 5.73 -14.05 2.94
N GLU A 30 6.62 -14.42 3.86
CA GLU A 30 6.63 -13.89 5.22
C GLU A 30 6.92 -12.38 5.24
N ALA A 31 7.86 -11.91 4.42
CA ALA A 31 8.19 -10.48 4.30
C ALA A 31 7.01 -9.64 3.77
N LEU A 32 6.18 -10.23 2.90
CA LEU A 32 5.01 -9.57 2.31
C LEU A 32 3.73 -9.71 3.12
N ARG A 33 3.69 -10.60 4.11
CA ARG A 33 2.54 -10.84 4.97
C ARG A 33 1.95 -9.54 5.57
N PRO A 34 2.72 -8.59 6.11
CA PRO A 34 2.16 -7.35 6.65
C PRO A 34 1.45 -6.51 5.59
N PHE A 35 1.96 -6.49 4.36
CA PHE A 35 1.35 -5.78 3.25
C PHE A 35 0.07 -6.47 2.79
N ARG A 36 0.11 -7.79 2.62
CA ARG A 36 -1.05 -8.63 2.27
C ARG A 36 -2.21 -8.43 3.25
N ASP A 37 -1.92 -8.47 4.55
CA ASP A 37 -2.92 -8.32 5.60
C ASP A 37 -3.51 -6.91 5.61
N ALA A 38 -2.69 -5.89 5.36
CA ALA A 38 -3.16 -4.51 5.24
C ALA A 38 -4.08 -4.30 4.03
N ILE A 39 -3.78 -4.94 2.88
CA ILE A 39 -4.67 -4.95 1.71
C ILE A 39 -5.98 -5.65 2.05
N ALA A 40 -5.95 -6.82 2.68
CA ALA A 40 -7.16 -7.55 3.07
C ALA A 40 -8.06 -6.72 4.00
N ALA A 41 -7.46 -6.04 4.99
CA ALA A 41 -8.18 -5.12 5.86
C ALA A 41 -8.76 -3.94 5.06
N TYR A 42 -8.01 -3.34 4.14
CA TYR A 42 -8.53 -2.28 3.28
C TYR A 42 -9.72 -2.75 2.43
N SER A 43 -9.58 -3.87 1.72
CA SER A 43 -10.63 -4.52 0.92
C SER A 43 -11.91 -4.76 1.71
N GLU A 44 -11.78 -5.22 2.96
CA GLU A 44 -12.94 -5.41 3.85
C GLU A 44 -13.65 -4.09 4.17
N ALA A 45 -12.90 -3.03 4.47
CA ALA A 45 -13.51 -1.72 4.75
C ALA A 45 -14.20 -1.13 3.52
N VAL A 46 -13.65 -1.34 2.31
CA VAL A 46 -14.32 -0.94 1.06
C VAL A 46 -15.64 -1.69 0.88
N ARG A 47 -15.65 -3.02 1.10
CA ARG A 47 -16.90 -3.81 1.05
C ARG A 47 -17.95 -3.32 2.04
N TRP A 48 -17.54 -2.98 3.26
CA TRP A 48 -18.46 -2.43 4.25
C TRP A 48 -19.01 -1.06 3.82
N ALA A 49 -18.17 -0.19 3.27
CA ALA A 49 -18.61 1.11 2.78
C ALA A 49 -19.63 0.97 1.64
N GLU A 50 -19.40 0.08 0.67
CA GLU A 50 -20.34 -0.17 -0.43
C GLU A 50 -21.69 -0.73 0.02
N ALA A 51 -21.70 -1.56 1.07
CA ALA A 51 -22.93 -2.12 1.63
C ALA A 51 -23.69 -1.15 2.55
N ALA A 52 -23.11 0.02 2.86
CA ALA A 52 -23.66 0.93 3.84
C ALA A 52 -24.58 2.00 3.23
N GLN A 53 -25.50 2.49 4.05
CA GLN A 53 -26.29 3.69 3.78
C GLN A 53 -25.87 4.81 4.73
N ARG A 54 -26.30 6.04 4.43
CA ARG A 54 -26.06 7.19 5.32
C ARG A 54 -26.84 7.03 6.63
N PRO A 55 -26.27 7.46 7.77
CA PRO A 55 -24.98 8.16 7.92
C PRO A 55 -23.76 7.24 8.04
N ARG A 56 -23.95 5.92 8.20
CA ARG A 56 -22.86 4.96 8.46
C ARG A 56 -21.79 4.92 7.36
N LEU A 57 -22.20 5.21 6.13
CA LEU A 57 -21.30 5.30 4.97
C LEU A 57 -20.09 6.22 5.22
N GLU A 58 -20.28 7.40 5.81
CA GLU A 58 -19.20 8.39 5.96
C GLU A 58 -18.10 7.87 6.90
N SER A 59 -18.48 7.26 8.01
CA SER A 59 -17.53 6.64 8.95
C SER A 59 -16.79 5.45 8.33
N LEU A 60 -17.47 4.66 7.48
CA LEU A 60 -16.86 3.52 6.80
C LEU A 60 -15.92 3.95 5.67
N VAL A 61 -16.24 5.03 4.96
CA VAL A 61 -15.32 5.68 4.01
C VAL A 61 -14.08 6.19 4.74
N ARG A 62 -14.24 6.85 5.90
CA ARG A 62 -13.10 7.28 6.71
C ARG A 62 -12.25 6.09 7.16
N LEU A 63 -12.87 5.00 7.61
CA LEU A 63 -12.17 3.76 7.96
C LEU A 63 -11.38 3.20 6.77
N ALA A 64 -11.98 3.16 5.58
CA ALA A 64 -11.30 2.71 4.37
C ALA A 64 -10.07 3.58 4.06
N ILE A 65 -10.16 4.90 4.20
CA ILE A 65 -9.02 5.81 4.01
C ILE A 65 -7.90 5.56 5.05
N VAL A 66 -8.25 5.35 6.31
CA VAL A 66 -7.24 4.99 7.33
C VAL A 66 -6.55 3.67 6.97
N ARG A 67 -7.32 2.66 6.55
CA ARG A 67 -6.76 1.36 6.13
C ARG A 67 -5.95 1.46 4.84
N LEU A 68 -6.30 2.36 3.92
CA LEU A 68 -5.51 2.70 2.74
C LEU A 68 -4.15 3.29 3.14
N GLY A 69 -4.13 4.23 4.10
CA GLY A 69 -2.90 4.77 4.65
C GLY A 69 -2.02 3.69 5.28
N LYS A 70 -2.62 2.75 6.01
CA LYS A 70 -1.89 1.58 6.57
C LYS A 70 -1.34 0.67 5.48
N ALA A 71 -2.11 0.39 4.44
CA ALA A 71 -1.65 -0.41 3.32
C ALA A 71 -0.47 0.27 2.61
N LEU A 72 -0.57 1.59 2.35
CA LEU A 72 0.51 2.40 1.78
C LEU A 72 1.78 2.38 2.62
N ASP A 73 1.67 2.44 3.95
CA ASP A 73 2.81 2.35 4.87
C ASP A 73 3.51 0.98 4.82
N LYS A 74 2.78 -0.08 4.44
CA LYS A 74 3.32 -1.44 4.32
C LYS A 74 3.75 -1.83 2.92
N VAL A 75 3.54 -0.97 1.91
CA VAL A 75 4.06 -1.25 0.56
C VAL A 75 5.59 -1.31 0.62
N PRO A 76 6.23 -2.28 -0.04
CA PRO A 76 7.67 -2.21 -0.28
C PRO A 76 8.07 -0.83 -0.84
N PHE A 77 9.20 -0.30 -0.36
CA PHE A 77 9.71 1.03 -0.74
C PHE A 77 8.91 2.24 -0.25
N ALA A 78 7.88 2.09 0.59
CA ALA A 78 7.10 3.22 1.13
C ALA A 78 7.97 4.25 1.89
N HIS A 79 9.02 3.79 2.57
CA HIS A 79 9.92 4.64 3.35
C HIS A 79 11.11 5.18 2.55
N THR A 80 11.35 4.66 1.34
CA THR A 80 12.46 5.08 0.47
C THR A 80 11.98 5.91 -0.72
N THR A 81 10.70 5.77 -1.10
CA THR A 81 10.06 6.57 -2.15
C THR A 81 9.58 7.90 -1.58
N ALA A 82 10.03 9.00 -2.18
CA ALA A 82 9.78 10.35 -1.69
C ALA A 82 8.29 10.62 -1.46
N GLY A 83 7.94 11.08 -0.25
CA GLY A 83 6.60 11.50 0.13
C GLY A 83 5.60 10.38 0.44
N VAL A 84 5.88 9.12 0.12
CA VAL A 84 4.92 8.00 0.30
C VAL A 84 4.60 7.75 1.77
N SER A 85 5.62 7.58 2.63
CA SER A 85 5.43 7.39 4.07
C SER A 85 4.77 8.59 4.75
N GLN A 86 5.12 9.81 4.32
CA GLN A 86 4.48 11.03 4.83
C GLN A 86 2.99 11.05 4.49
N ILE A 87 2.63 10.77 3.24
CA ILE A 87 1.23 10.67 2.79
C ILE A 87 0.50 9.57 3.57
N ALA A 88 1.08 8.38 3.67
CA ALA A 88 0.52 7.25 4.42
C ALA A 88 0.21 7.64 5.88
N GLY A 89 1.12 8.37 6.54
CA GLY A 89 0.91 8.89 7.89
C GLY A 89 -0.21 9.94 7.97
N ARG A 90 -0.29 10.86 7.00
CA ARG A 90 -1.36 11.88 6.94
C ARG A 90 -2.76 11.25 6.81
N LEU A 91 -2.90 10.22 5.98
CA LEU A 91 -4.17 9.50 5.80
C LEU A 91 -4.69 8.90 7.10
N GLN A 92 -3.78 8.48 7.98
CA GLN A 92 -4.11 7.86 9.27
C GLN A 92 -4.37 8.89 10.38
N ASN A 93 -3.99 10.16 10.17
CA ASN A 93 -4.01 11.18 11.21
C ASN A 93 -5.33 11.97 11.21
N ASP A 94 -6.09 11.85 12.31
CA ASP A 94 -7.35 12.56 12.47
C ASP A 94 -7.18 14.08 12.54
N ALA A 95 -6.10 14.60 13.12
CA ALA A 95 -5.85 16.04 13.15
C ALA A 95 -5.68 16.62 11.74
N VAL A 96 -4.96 15.90 10.86
CA VAL A 96 -4.82 16.30 9.45
C VAL A 96 -6.18 16.26 8.74
N TRP A 97 -6.96 15.21 9.00
CA TRP A 97 -8.31 15.09 8.45
C TRP A 97 -9.22 16.24 8.87
N PHE A 98 -9.24 16.59 10.16
CA PHE A 98 -10.04 17.69 10.68
C PHE A 98 -9.56 19.06 10.18
N ASP A 99 -8.25 19.28 10.02
CA ASP A 99 -7.73 20.53 9.44
C ASP A 99 -8.22 20.73 8.00
N VAL A 100 -8.15 19.69 7.17
CA VAL A 100 -8.66 19.74 5.80
C VAL A 100 -10.16 19.93 5.78
N ALA A 101 -10.90 19.19 6.62
CA ALA A 101 -12.35 19.35 6.72
C ALA A 101 -12.74 20.77 7.14
N ALA A 102 -12.01 21.37 8.08
CA ALA A 102 -12.24 22.75 8.52
C ALA A 102 -11.93 23.76 7.41
N ARG A 103 -10.81 23.58 6.69
CA ARG A 103 -10.40 24.45 5.58
C ARG A 103 -11.45 24.55 4.48
N TYR A 104 -12.14 23.45 4.19
CA TYR A 104 -13.19 23.39 3.15
C TYR A 104 -14.61 23.39 3.74
N ALA A 105 -14.77 23.53 5.06
CA ALA A 105 -16.02 23.37 5.78
C ALA A 105 -16.80 22.08 5.41
N SER A 106 -16.09 20.98 5.15
CA SER A 106 -16.65 19.75 4.59
C SER A 106 -15.79 18.51 4.87
N PHE A 107 -16.36 17.52 5.57
CA PHE A 107 -15.72 16.20 5.71
C PHE A 107 -15.58 15.46 4.38
N ARG A 108 -16.45 15.76 3.42
CA ARG A 108 -16.37 15.21 2.07
C ARG A 108 -15.14 15.71 1.34
N ALA A 109 -14.83 17.00 1.47
CA ALA A 109 -13.62 17.58 0.91
C ALA A 109 -12.34 16.94 1.50
N ALA A 110 -12.35 16.56 2.78
CA ALA A 110 -11.25 15.79 3.38
C ALA A 110 -11.09 14.40 2.77
N THR A 111 -12.19 13.69 2.48
CA THR A 111 -12.19 12.43 1.73
C THR A 111 -11.58 12.57 0.35
N GLU A 112 -12.04 13.57 -0.41
CA GLU A 112 -11.55 13.84 -1.76
C GLU A 112 -10.05 14.18 -1.73
N HIS A 113 -9.62 15.00 -0.77
CA HIS A 113 -8.21 15.35 -0.59
C HIS A 113 -7.35 14.11 -0.28
N ALA A 114 -7.78 13.26 0.65
CA ALA A 114 -7.04 12.06 1.03
C ALA A 114 -6.91 11.05 -0.12
N LEU A 115 -7.92 10.91 -0.98
CA LEU A 115 -7.86 10.03 -2.15
C LEU A 115 -6.88 10.56 -3.20
N ARG A 116 -6.81 11.88 -3.41
CA ARG A 116 -5.80 12.50 -4.29
C ARG A 116 -4.38 12.34 -3.76
N ASP A 117 -4.21 12.51 -2.45
CA ASP A 117 -2.94 12.27 -1.78
C ASP A 117 -2.49 10.82 -1.97
N ALA A 118 -3.38 9.85 -1.72
CA ALA A 118 -3.09 8.43 -1.95
C ALA A 118 -2.71 8.13 -3.41
N ALA A 119 -3.44 8.71 -4.38
CA ALA A 119 -3.12 8.55 -5.79
C ALA A 119 -1.71 9.08 -6.10
N SER A 120 -1.35 10.24 -5.55
CA SER A 120 -0.02 10.83 -5.70
C SER A 120 1.09 9.94 -5.12
N ALA A 121 0.84 9.29 -3.98
CA ALA A 121 1.79 8.33 -3.40
C ALA A 121 1.96 7.08 -4.29
N MET A 122 0.85 6.53 -4.80
CA MET A 122 0.91 5.36 -5.69
C MET A 122 1.56 5.69 -7.04
N GLU A 123 1.38 6.91 -7.55
CA GLU A 123 2.10 7.39 -8.73
C GLU A 123 3.60 7.48 -8.50
N ALA A 124 4.04 7.95 -7.33
CA ALA A 124 5.46 7.98 -6.99
C ALA A 124 6.06 6.57 -6.95
N LEU A 125 5.32 5.59 -6.42
CA LEU A 125 5.72 4.17 -6.45
C LEU A 125 5.78 3.63 -7.89
N ALA A 126 4.75 3.89 -8.69
CA ALA A 126 4.69 3.48 -10.10
C ALA A 126 5.80 4.10 -10.95
N ALA A 127 6.16 5.36 -10.72
CA ALA A 127 7.21 6.05 -11.48
C ALA A 127 8.64 5.71 -10.98
N GLY A 128 8.77 5.20 -9.76
CA GLY A 128 10.04 4.85 -9.15
C GLY A 128 10.26 3.34 -9.15
N PRO A 129 10.13 2.65 -8.00
CA PRO A 129 10.44 1.23 -7.87
C PRO A 129 9.71 0.32 -8.86
N TYR A 130 8.49 0.67 -9.28
CA TYR A 130 7.64 -0.17 -10.14
C TYR A 130 7.57 0.29 -11.60
N ARG A 131 8.50 1.13 -12.06
CA ARG A 131 8.45 1.75 -13.41
C ARG A 131 8.41 0.77 -14.57
N GLY A 132 8.87 -0.47 -14.37
CA GLY A 132 8.86 -1.53 -15.39
C GLY A 132 7.52 -2.25 -15.52
N SER A 133 6.67 -2.19 -14.50
CA SER A 133 5.41 -2.92 -14.48
C SER A 133 4.30 -2.14 -15.19
N SER A 134 3.96 -2.58 -16.39
CA SER A 134 2.81 -2.06 -17.16
C SER A 134 1.49 -2.23 -16.40
N ARG A 135 1.36 -3.32 -15.63
CA ARG A 135 0.18 -3.61 -14.80
C ARG A 135 0.03 -2.60 -13.66
N VAL A 136 1.11 -2.29 -12.94
CA VAL A 136 1.11 -1.25 -11.91
C VAL A 136 0.76 0.10 -12.53
N SER A 137 1.42 0.45 -13.64
CA SER A 137 1.17 1.71 -14.34
C SER A 137 -0.30 1.88 -14.76
N ALA A 138 -0.93 0.82 -15.30
CA ALA A 138 -2.32 0.85 -15.69
C ALA A 138 -3.26 1.00 -14.49
N ALA A 139 -3.07 0.21 -13.42
CA ALA A 139 -3.93 0.25 -12.24
C ALA A 139 -3.81 1.58 -11.47
N VAL A 140 -2.58 2.09 -11.32
CA VAL A 140 -2.34 3.40 -10.69
C VAL A 140 -2.88 4.53 -11.57
N GLY A 141 -2.73 4.44 -12.89
CA GLY A 141 -3.32 5.40 -13.83
C GLY A 141 -4.85 5.45 -13.76
N GLU A 142 -5.51 4.30 -13.61
CA GLU A 142 -6.96 4.22 -13.38
C GLU A 142 -7.34 4.93 -12.07
N PHE A 143 -6.64 4.62 -10.96
CA PHE A 143 -6.92 5.25 -9.67
C PHE A 143 -6.69 6.77 -9.72
N ARG A 144 -5.59 7.23 -10.31
CA ARG A 144 -5.34 8.65 -10.57
C ARG A 144 -6.49 9.28 -11.34
N GLY A 145 -6.97 8.62 -12.40
CA GLY A 145 -8.07 9.11 -13.22
C GLY A 145 -9.36 9.33 -12.41
N GLU A 146 -9.70 8.38 -11.53
CA GLU A 146 -10.86 8.52 -10.65
C GLU A 146 -10.64 9.58 -9.56
N ALA A 147 -9.46 9.63 -8.92
CA ALA A 147 -9.14 10.62 -7.91
C ALA A 147 -9.04 12.05 -8.49
N ALA A 148 -8.65 12.21 -9.75
CA ALA A 148 -8.58 13.52 -10.41
C ALA A 148 -9.95 14.19 -10.54
N ARG A 149 -11.03 13.40 -10.63
CA ARG A 149 -12.43 13.86 -10.67
C ARG A 149 -12.97 14.27 -9.31
N LEU A 150 -12.21 14.02 -8.24
CA LEU A 150 -12.53 14.43 -6.88
C LEU A 150 -11.70 15.67 -6.59
N HIS A 151 -12.30 16.86 -6.57
CA HIS A 151 -11.59 18.07 -6.20
C HIS A 151 -12.26 18.77 -5.02
N PRO A 152 -11.56 18.92 -3.87
CA PRO A 152 -12.12 19.52 -2.64
C PRO A 152 -12.71 20.93 -2.79
N ALA A 153 -12.32 21.65 -3.84
CA ALA A 153 -12.81 23.00 -4.15
C ALA A 153 -13.97 23.02 -5.17
N ASP A 154 -14.44 21.87 -5.64
CA ASP A 154 -15.57 21.80 -6.57
C ASP A 154 -16.85 22.28 -5.89
N ARG A 155 -17.68 23.01 -6.65
CA ARG A 155 -18.96 23.53 -6.15
C ARG A 155 -19.97 22.43 -5.84
N VAL A 156 -19.88 21.33 -6.58
CA VAL A 156 -20.71 20.14 -6.38
C VAL A 156 -19.80 19.07 -5.76
N PRO A 157 -20.03 18.67 -4.50
CA PRO A 157 -19.25 17.62 -3.88
C PRO A 157 -19.39 16.30 -4.63
N ALA A 158 -18.35 15.45 -4.58
CA ALA A 158 -18.40 14.15 -5.23
C ALA A 158 -19.56 13.31 -4.68
N SER A 159 -20.24 12.57 -5.55
CA SER A 159 -21.25 11.60 -5.14
C SER A 159 -20.63 10.45 -4.35
N ASP A 160 -21.45 9.78 -3.53
CA ASP A 160 -21.02 8.57 -2.81
C ASP A 160 -20.47 7.50 -3.76
N GLN A 161 -21.10 7.36 -4.93
CA GLN A 161 -20.64 6.42 -5.96
C GLN A 161 -19.23 6.76 -6.48
N GLN A 162 -18.93 8.04 -6.74
CA GLN A 162 -17.59 8.45 -7.18
C GLN A 162 -16.52 8.14 -6.13
N ILE A 163 -16.81 8.37 -4.85
CA ILE A 163 -15.90 8.01 -3.75
C ILE A 163 -15.67 6.51 -3.68
N LEU A 164 -16.73 5.70 -3.76
CA LEU A 164 -16.63 4.24 -3.74
C LEU A 164 -15.86 3.70 -4.97
N THR A 165 -16.08 4.28 -6.15
CA THR A 165 -15.33 3.95 -7.37
C THR A 165 -13.84 4.25 -7.22
N ALA A 166 -13.47 5.39 -6.65
CA ALA A 166 -12.07 5.73 -6.38
C ALA A 166 -11.43 4.79 -5.34
N LEU A 167 -12.16 4.42 -4.29
CA LEU A 167 -11.68 3.43 -3.30
C LEU A 167 -11.42 2.06 -3.95
N ARG A 168 -12.31 1.59 -4.83
CA ARG A 168 -12.11 0.36 -5.59
C ARG A 168 -10.93 0.43 -6.56
N ALA A 169 -10.71 1.59 -7.18
CA ALA A 169 -9.54 1.79 -8.03
C ALA A 169 -8.23 1.75 -7.22
N ALA A 170 -8.20 2.37 -6.02
CA ALA A 170 -7.08 2.27 -5.11
C ALA A 170 -6.80 0.82 -4.67
N GLU A 171 -7.83 0.01 -4.46
CA GLU A 171 -7.68 -1.42 -4.13
C GLU A 171 -7.00 -2.19 -5.26
N ARG A 172 -7.44 -1.97 -6.50
CA ARG A 172 -6.80 -2.57 -7.69
C ARG A 172 -5.34 -2.16 -7.81
N ALA A 173 -5.03 -0.90 -7.52
CA ALA A 173 -3.65 -0.39 -7.53
C ALA A 173 -2.78 -1.04 -6.44
N LEU A 174 -3.27 -1.18 -5.21
CA LEU A 174 -2.55 -1.89 -4.14
C LEU A 174 -2.29 -3.36 -4.49
N ILE A 175 -3.30 -4.06 -5.02
CA ILE A 175 -3.15 -5.45 -5.46
C ILE A 175 -2.12 -5.54 -6.59
N ALA A 176 -2.12 -4.58 -7.54
CA ALA A 176 -1.13 -4.55 -8.60
C ALA A 176 0.30 -4.38 -8.05
N LEU A 177 0.50 -3.46 -7.10
CA LEU A 177 1.79 -3.25 -6.42
C LEU A 177 2.27 -4.52 -5.70
N TYR A 178 1.37 -5.19 -4.98
CA TYR A 178 1.66 -6.47 -4.32
C TYR A 178 2.07 -7.53 -5.34
N THR A 179 1.29 -7.71 -6.41
CA THR A 179 1.57 -8.74 -7.41
C THR A 179 2.84 -8.48 -8.19
N ALA A 180 3.17 -7.22 -8.48
CA ALA A 180 4.40 -6.87 -9.18
C ALA A 180 5.62 -7.18 -8.31
N PHE A 181 5.57 -6.82 -7.03
CA PHE A 181 6.67 -7.14 -6.12
C PHE A 181 6.84 -8.65 -5.93
N ALA A 182 5.74 -9.38 -5.70
CA ALA A 182 5.77 -10.83 -5.52
C ALA A 182 6.23 -11.61 -6.77
N ARG A 183 6.30 -10.96 -7.94
CA ARG A 183 6.74 -11.54 -9.21
C ARG A 183 8.02 -10.91 -9.74
N GLU A 184 8.61 -9.99 -8.98
CA GLU A 184 9.81 -9.24 -9.38
C GLU A 184 9.65 -8.53 -10.74
N GLU A 185 8.45 -7.98 -11.01
CA GLU A 185 8.09 -7.17 -12.20
C GLU A 185 8.42 -5.67 -12.03
#